data_AF-A0A7X6FFI8-F1
#
_entry.id   AF-A0A7X6FFI8-F1
#
_cell.length_a   1.000
_cell.length_b   1.000
_cell.length_c   1.000
_cell.angle_alpha   90.00
_cell.angle_beta   90.00
_cell.angle_gamma   90.00
#
_symmetry.space_group_name_H-M   'P 1'
#
loop_
_entity.id
_entity.type
_entity.pdbx_description
1 polymer ?
#
loop_
_entity_poly.entity_id
_entity_poly.type
_entity_poly.pdbx_seq_one_letter_code
_entity_poly.pdbx_strand_id
1 'polypeptide(L)' 'MAGLAYISEAVTVAHVTTGKLITVLEDWSPPYPGHSHYFAQRRQMPARLRVLIDLSRGSRLAD' A
#
# COMPACT_ATOMS: atom_id res chain seq x y z
N MET A 1 -21.12 -3.78 23.02
CA MET A 1 -19.85 -4.53 23.02
C MET A 1 -18.88 -3.80 22.13
N ALA A 2 -17.66 -3.54 22.60
CA ALA A 2 -16.59 -2.98 21.78
C ALA A 2 -15.65 -4.13 21.33
N GLY A 3 -15.01 -3.96 20.17
CA GLY A 3 -14.07 -4.92 19.61
C GLY A 3 -12.89 -4.22 18.93
N LEU A 4 -11.86 -4.98 18.63
CA LEU A 4 -10.66 -4.50 17.93
C LEU A 4 -10.56 -5.14 16.55
N ALA A 5 -10.01 -4.40 15.60
CA ALA A 5 -9.73 -4.89 14.26
C ALA A 5 -8.36 -4.38 13.80
N TYR A 6 -7.59 -5.25 13.14
CA TYR A 6 -6.35 -4.90 12.46
C TYR A 6 -6.60 -4.95 10.96
N ILE A 7 -6.85 -3.77 10.37
CA ILE A 7 -7.25 -3.61 8.97
C ILE A 7 -6.53 -2.41 8.35
N SER A 8 -6.56 -2.30 7.03
CA SER A 8 -5.86 -1.25 6.30
C SER A 8 -6.35 0.16 6.68
N GLU A 9 -5.41 1.09 6.84
CA GLU A 9 -5.68 2.51 7.10
C GLU A 9 -6.58 3.14 6.02
N ALA A 10 -6.42 2.71 4.76
CA ALA A 10 -7.19 3.23 3.63
C ALA A 10 -8.71 3.08 3.81
N VAL A 11 -9.17 2.04 4.52
CA VAL A 11 -10.60 1.81 4.78
C VAL A 11 -11.07 2.38 6.11
N THR A 12 -10.17 2.68 7.04
CA THR A 12 -10.50 3.20 8.38
C THR A 12 -10.43 4.72 8.48
N VAL A 13 -9.68 5.39 7.59
CA VAL A 13 -9.41 6.84 7.71
C VAL A 13 -10.68 7.67 7.88
N ALA A 14 -11.74 7.39 7.10
CA ALA A 14 -13.02 8.11 7.20
C ALA A 14 -13.74 7.88 8.53
N HIS A 15 -13.53 6.74 9.17
CA HIS A 15 -14.16 6.37 10.43
C HIS A 15 -13.40 6.94 11.62
N VAL A 16 -12.07 7.04 11.51
CA VAL A 16 -11.23 7.70 12.51
C VAL A 16 -11.47 9.21 12.50
N THR A 17 -11.49 9.83 11.32
CA THR A 17 -11.74 11.29 11.19
C THR A 17 -13.14 11.70 11.66
N THR A 18 -14.13 10.82 11.55
CA THR A 18 -15.49 11.05 12.06
C THR A 18 -15.68 10.65 13.52
N GLY A 19 -14.64 10.16 14.19
CA GLY A 19 -14.69 9.73 15.61
C GLY A 19 -15.48 8.43 15.85
N LYS A 20 -15.85 7.70 14.79
CA LYS A 20 -16.51 6.39 14.89
C LYS A 20 -15.55 5.28 15.27
N LEU A 21 -14.26 5.45 14.94
CA LEU A 21 -13.16 4.58 15.35
C LEU A 21 -12.07 5.42 16.00
N ILE A 22 -11.27 4.77 16.84
CA ILE A 22 -10.04 5.32 17.39
C ILE A 22 -8.89 4.38 17.08
N THR A 23 -7.72 4.92 16.78
CA THR A 23 -6.49 4.14 16.64
C THR A 23 -5.94 3.82 18.02
N VAL A 24 -5.52 2.57 18.22
CA VAL A 24 -4.92 2.09 19.47
C VAL A 24 -3.72 1.20 19.14
N LEU A 25 -2.80 1.02 20.09
CA LEU A 25 -1.63 0.13 19.96
C LEU A 25 -0.69 0.50 18.79
N GLU A 26 -0.54 1.79 18.49
CA GLU A 26 0.34 2.27 17.40
C GLU A 26 1.79 1.78 17.57
N ASP A 27 2.32 1.77 18.79
CA ASP A 27 3.66 1.27 19.12
C ASP A 27 3.87 -0.22 18.79
N TRP A 28 2.78 -0.99 18.66
CA TRP A 28 2.79 -2.42 18.38
C TRP A 28 2.46 -2.74 16.92
N SER A 29 2.17 -1.72 16.10
CA SER A 29 1.86 -1.91 14.69
C SER A 29 3.13 -1.80 13.84
N PRO A 30 3.57 -2.88 13.16
CA PRO A 30 4.71 -2.78 12.26
C PRO A 30 4.38 -1.84 11.08
N PRO A 31 5.38 -1.17 10.49
CA PRO A 31 5.19 -0.37 9.29
C PRO A 31 4.73 -1.25 8.13
N TYR A 32 3.79 -0.74 7.32
CA TYR A 32 3.32 -1.46 6.15
C TYR A 32 4.45 -1.54 5.11
N PRO A 33 4.91 -2.74 4.70
CA PRO A 33 6.07 -2.90 3.81
C PRO A 33 5.81 -2.47 2.37
N GLY A 34 4.59 -2.00 2.05
CA GLY A 34 4.17 -1.64 0.71
C GLY A 34 3.72 -2.83 -0.12
N HIS A 35 3.27 -2.54 -1.34
CA HIS A 35 2.86 -3.55 -2.30
C HIS A 35 4.07 -4.05 -3.09
N SER A 36 4.15 -5.36 -3.31
CA SER A 36 5.16 -5.97 -4.19
C SER A 36 4.55 -6.34 -5.54
N HIS A 37 5.21 -5.94 -6.63
CA HIS A 37 4.82 -6.36 -7.98
C HIS A 37 5.51 -7.68 -8.33
N TYR A 38 4.72 -8.75 -8.47
CA TYR A 38 5.22 -10.05 -8.90
C TYR A 38 5.06 -10.22 -10.42
N PHE A 39 6.16 -10.45 -11.12
CA PHE A 39 6.18 -10.78 -12.55
C PHE A 39 7.35 -11.70 -12.88
N ALA A 40 7.23 -12.49 -13.95
CA ALA A 40 8.31 -13.36 -14.39
C ALA A 40 9.50 -12.53 -14.90
N GLN A 41 10.66 -12.66 -14.26
CA GLN A 41 11.89 -12.05 -14.72
C GLN A 41 12.36 -12.75 -16.00
N ARG A 42 12.01 -12.19 -17.17
CA ARG A 42 12.45 -12.68 -18.48
C ARG A 42 13.68 -11.91 -18.91
N ARG A 43 14.65 -12.59 -19.54
CA ARG A 43 15.88 -11.98 -20.08
C ARG A 43 15.61 -10.78 -21.01
N GLN A 44 14.47 -10.78 -21.70
CA GLN A 44 13.91 -9.60 -22.35
C GLN A 44 12.51 -9.30 -21.78
N MET A 45 12.43 -8.33 -20.87
CA MET A 45 11.15 -7.81 -20.39
C MET A 45 10.48 -6.96 -21.48
N PRO A 46 9.21 -7.21 -21.83
CA PRO A 46 8.49 -6.39 -22.80
C PRO A 46 8.48 -4.91 -22.41
N ALA A 47 8.70 -4.01 -23.37
CA ALA A 47 8.77 -2.56 -23.12
C ALA A 47 7.52 -2.01 -22.40
N ARG A 48 6.32 -2.49 -22.77
CA ARG A 48 5.07 -2.09 -22.12
C ARG A 48 4.99 -2.50 -20.65
N LEU A 49 5.52 -3.67 -20.29
CA LEU A 49 5.57 -4.12 -18.89
C LEU A 49 6.57 -3.28 -18.09
N ARG A 50 7.69 -2.89 -18.69
CA ARG A 50 8.65 -1.96 -18.08
C ARG A 50 7.99 -0.63 -17.72
N VAL A 51 7.34 -0.01 -18.70
CA VAL A 51 6.63 1.27 -18.50
C VAL A 51 5.56 1.14 -17.41
N LEU A 52 4.79 0.04 -17.40
CA LEU A 52 3.80 -0.19 -16.34
C LEU A 52 4.42 -0.26 -14.94
N ILE A 53 5.54 -0.97 -14.80
CA ILE A 53 6.27 -1.10 -13.52
C ILE A 53 6.86 0.24 -13.09
N ASP A 54 7.42 1.02 -14.03
CA ASP A 54 7.99 2.32 -13.73
C ASP A 54 6.89 3.32 -13.31
N LEU A 55 5.72 3.27 -13.97
CA LEU A 55 4.55 4.05 -13.57
C LEU A 55 4.06 3.66 -12.16
N SER A 56 4.01 2.37 -11.83
CA SER A 56 3.52 1.91 -10.53
C SER A 56 4.48 2.20 -9.38
N ARG A 57 5.79 2.32 -9.66
CA ARG A 57 6.81 2.72 -8.69
C ARG A 57 6.83 4.22 -8.40
N GLY A 58 6.10 5.02 -9.17
CA GLY A 58 6.12 6.48 -9.05
C GLY A 58 7.46 7.10 -9.50
N SER A 59 8.33 6.32 -10.16
CA SER A 59 9.47 6.90 -10.89
C SER A 59 8.89 7.64 -12.09
N ARG A 60 8.69 8.95 -11.90
CA ARG A 60 8.46 9.90 -12.99
C ARG A 60 9.48 9.59 -14.08
N LEU A 61 9.00 9.36 -15.31
CA LEU A 61 9.85 9.28 -16.50
C LEU A 61 10.87 10.42 -16.40
N ALA A 62 12.13 10.06 -16.17
CA ALA A 62 13.21 11.01 -16.18
C ALA A 62 13.25 11.63 -17.58
N ASP A 63 12.96 12.92 -17.64
CA ASP A 63 13.68 13.80 -18.58
C ASP A 63 15.03 14.13 -17.94
#